data_AF-A0A949GGI4-F1
#
_entry.id   AF-A0A949GGI4-F1
#
_cell.length_a   1.000
_cell.length_b   1.000
_cell.length_c   1.000
_cell.angle_alpha   90.00
_cell.angle_beta   90.00
_cell.angle_gamma   90.00
#
_symmetry.space_group_name_H-M   'P 1'
#
loop_
_entity.id
_entity.type
_entity.pdbx_description
1 polymer ?
#
loop_
_entity_poly.entity_id
_entity_poly.type
_entity_poly.pdbx_seq_one_letter_code
_entity_poly.pdbx_strand_id
1 'polypeptide(L)'
;MGKHLTGGQSEKELAPLIGERVSVRLYEDGGGYRDILGKLESFHTIRKKDGSTVEFNPAKISALRVVLNAEFRAGTGAPLSLRILDLEIAAAKTWPSGSLEVFGKWQIRISNGFSFRANSVLPTGMAPYGEPPFEISKSVNYVISKYDEKKLDPIFHISLPIHQELDDYLSQNGWESLYEILVMVGDTRELSLKAPTGEVIESRRLTESWLDLQGDRSVNEILEGYPSKFIELNIDRKTVAVGRLSIAEGWGILTRIYVAENLRRSGFGIEIVSALARSAEAAGCNKL
;
A
#
# COMPACT_ATOMS: atom_id res chain seq x y z
N MET A 1 -4.15 -25.01 6.05
CA MET A 1 -2.95 -25.86 6.27
C MET A 1 -2.42 -26.22 4.89
N GLY A 2 -1.18 -25.86 4.54
CA GLY A 2 -0.65 -26.09 3.19
C GLY A 2 -0.33 -27.56 2.94
N LYS A 3 -0.53 -28.06 1.71
CA LYS A 3 -0.12 -29.41 1.33
C LYS A 3 1.41 -29.52 1.43
N HIS A 4 1.87 -30.52 2.19
CA HIS A 4 3.28 -30.84 2.37
C HIS A 4 3.53 -32.26 1.86
N LEU A 5 4.48 -32.39 0.94
CA LEU A 5 4.85 -33.67 0.31
C LEU A 5 6.35 -33.91 0.55
N THR A 6 6.75 -35.17 0.73
CA THR A 6 8.12 -35.59 1.06
C THR A 6 8.58 -36.72 0.15
N GLY A 7 9.87 -36.73 -0.23
CA GLY A 7 10.44 -37.73 -1.14
C GLY A 7 10.24 -37.39 -2.62
N GLY A 8 10.81 -38.21 -3.52
CA GLY A 8 10.71 -38.02 -4.96
C GLY A 8 9.25 -37.98 -5.40
N GLN A 9 8.89 -36.98 -6.21
CA GLN A 9 7.49 -36.76 -6.62
C GLN A 9 7.27 -37.26 -8.04
N SER A 10 6.20 -38.02 -8.24
CA SER A 10 5.73 -38.44 -9.55
C SER A 10 5.01 -37.30 -10.28
N GLU A 11 4.93 -37.37 -11.61
CA GLU A 11 4.17 -36.40 -12.40
C GLU A 11 2.70 -36.32 -11.96
N LYS A 12 2.12 -37.45 -11.51
CA LYS A 12 0.75 -37.53 -11.01
C LYS A 12 0.53 -36.71 -9.73
N GLU A 13 1.55 -36.58 -8.89
CA GLU A 13 1.51 -35.78 -7.65
C GLU A 13 1.72 -34.28 -7.92
N LEU A 14 2.49 -33.95 -8.95
CA LEU A 14 2.77 -32.57 -9.37
C LEU A 14 1.67 -31.97 -10.25
N ALA A 15 0.93 -32.78 -11.01
CA ALA A 15 -0.16 -32.35 -11.89
C ALA A 15 -1.15 -31.36 -11.26
N PRO A 16 -1.72 -31.62 -10.05
CA PRO A 16 -2.65 -30.68 -9.43
C PRO A 16 -2.00 -29.40 -8.90
N LEU A 17 -0.66 -29.29 -8.95
CA LEU A 17 0.09 -28.14 -8.45
C LEU A 17 0.58 -27.23 -9.58
N ILE A 18 0.37 -27.58 -10.85
CA ILE A 18 0.73 -26.72 -11.97
C ILE A 18 -0.08 -25.42 -11.86
N GLY A 19 0.61 -24.29 -11.92
CA GLY A 19 0.06 -22.96 -11.71
C GLY A 19 0.17 -22.45 -10.26
N GLU A 20 0.43 -23.33 -9.29
CA GLU A 20 0.59 -22.94 -7.89
C GLU A 20 1.99 -22.38 -7.62
N ARG A 21 2.08 -21.52 -6.60
CA ARG A 21 3.37 -21.10 -6.06
C ARG A 21 3.87 -22.18 -5.11
N VAL A 22 5.09 -22.66 -5.34
CA VAL A 22 5.68 -23.78 -4.58
C VAL A 22 7.08 -23.43 -4.11
N SER A 23 7.45 -23.98 -2.95
CA SER A 23 8.82 -24.08 -2.48
C SER A 23 9.23 -25.55 -2.59
N VAL A 24 10.25 -25.81 -3.42
CA VAL A 24 10.75 -27.16 -3.71
C VAL A 24 12.18 -27.27 -3.19
N ARG A 25 12.42 -28.24 -2.32
CA ARG A 25 13.75 -28.60 -1.83
C ARG A 25 14.26 -29.83 -2.56
N LEU A 26 15.42 -29.73 -3.17
CA LEU A 26 16.06 -30.79 -3.96
C LEU A 26 17.30 -31.32 -3.26
N TYR A 27 17.58 -32.62 -3.42
CA TYR A 27 18.90 -33.20 -3.14
C TYR A 27 19.92 -32.77 -4.19
N GLU A 28 21.15 -32.46 -3.77
CA GLU A 28 22.27 -32.21 -4.68
C GLU A 28 23.25 -33.40 -4.73
N ASP A 29 23.88 -33.60 -5.89
CA ASP A 29 24.76 -34.75 -6.15
C ASP A 29 26.05 -34.75 -5.31
N GLY A 30 26.45 -33.57 -4.79
CA GLY A 30 27.57 -33.39 -3.87
C GLY A 30 27.22 -33.52 -2.39
N GLY A 31 25.97 -33.88 -2.07
CA GLY A 31 25.42 -33.85 -0.71
C GLY A 31 24.87 -32.46 -0.35
N GLY A 32 23.83 -32.46 0.48
CA GLY A 32 23.12 -31.23 0.87
C GLY A 32 21.81 -31.01 0.10
N TYR A 33 21.27 -29.80 0.23
CA TYR A 33 19.97 -29.44 -0.29
C TYR A 33 19.99 -28.07 -0.98
N ARG A 34 19.16 -27.92 -2.01
CA ARG A 34 18.91 -26.65 -2.67
C ARG A 34 17.42 -26.34 -2.70
N ASP A 35 17.06 -25.11 -2.36
CA ASP A 35 15.67 -24.63 -2.37
C ASP A 35 15.38 -23.79 -3.62
N ILE A 36 14.22 -24.02 -4.23
CA ILE A 36 13.70 -23.25 -5.37
C ILE A 36 12.28 -22.77 -5.00
N LEU A 37 12.05 -21.46 -5.14
CA LEU A 37 10.75 -20.84 -4.90
C LEU A 37 10.24 -20.17 -6.18
N GLY A 38 9.01 -20.49 -6.58
CA GLY A 38 8.39 -19.88 -7.75
C GLY A 38 7.05 -20.52 -8.10
N LYS A 39 6.52 -20.18 -9.28
CA LYS A 39 5.30 -20.80 -9.83
C LYS A 39 5.67 -22.07 -10.57
N LEU A 40 5.04 -23.20 -10.22
CA LEU A 40 5.23 -24.46 -10.93
C LEU A 40 4.54 -24.35 -12.30
N GLU A 41 5.29 -24.52 -13.38
CA GLU A 41 4.75 -24.31 -14.75
C GLU A 41 4.55 -25.62 -15.50
N SER A 42 5.42 -26.58 -15.21
CA SER A 42 5.37 -27.94 -15.71
C SER A 42 5.86 -28.86 -14.60
N PHE A 43 5.90 -30.16 -14.89
CA PHE A 43 6.44 -31.16 -13.98
C PHE A 43 7.93 -30.95 -13.63
N HIS A 44 8.67 -30.22 -14.45
CA HIS A 44 10.13 -30.07 -14.35
C HIS A 44 10.59 -28.61 -14.37
N THR A 45 9.68 -27.62 -14.37
CA THR A 45 10.04 -26.20 -14.50
C THR A 45 9.32 -25.32 -13.49
N ILE A 46 10.08 -24.48 -12.79
CA ILE A 46 9.59 -23.42 -11.90
C ILE A 46 9.96 -22.05 -12.48
N ARG A 47 8.98 -21.15 -12.60
CA ARG A 47 9.22 -19.74 -12.92
C ARG A 47 9.42 -18.93 -11.63
N LYS A 48 10.57 -18.29 -11.51
CA LYS A 48 10.93 -17.42 -10.39
C LYS A 48 10.22 -16.06 -10.49
N LYS A 49 10.27 -15.30 -9.39
CA LYS A 49 9.69 -13.94 -9.31
C LYS A 49 10.31 -12.96 -10.31
N ASP A 50 11.59 -13.14 -10.65
CA ASP A 50 12.31 -12.33 -11.64
C ASP A 50 11.97 -12.67 -13.09
N GLY A 51 11.05 -13.63 -13.32
CA GLY A 51 10.63 -14.08 -14.65
C GLY A 51 11.50 -15.19 -15.24
N SER A 52 12.66 -15.49 -14.66
CA SER A 52 13.51 -16.60 -15.11
C SER A 52 12.89 -17.95 -14.79
N THR A 53 13.15 -18.95 -15.62
CA THR A 53 12.72 -20.34 -15.41
C THR A 53 13.89 -21.18 -14.96
N VAL A 54 13.66 -22.05 -13.97
CA VAL A 54 14.62 -23.04 -13.51
C VAL A 54 14.05 -24.43 -13.74
N GLU A 55 14.81 -25.27 -14.43
CA GLU A 55 14.50 -26.69 -14.55
C GLU A 55 15.00 -27.46 -13.33
N PHE A 56 14.26 -28.51 -12.96
CA PHE A 56 14.62 -29.40 -11.86
C PHE A 56 14.20 -30.84 -12.17
N ASN A 57 14.83 -31.80 -11.51
CA ASN A 57 14.47 -33.21 -11.60
C ASN A 57 13.49 -33.58 -10.46
N PRO A 58 12.24 -33.98 -10.76
CA PRO A 58 11.25 -34.37 -9.74
C PRO A 58 11.70 -35.52 -8.84
N ALA A 59 12.55 -36.42 -9.34
CA ALA A 59 13.10 -37.53 -8.57
C ALA A 59 14.05 -37.07 -7.46
N LYS A 60 14.60 -35.85 -7.56
CA LYS A 60 15.48 -35.26 -6.54
C LYS A 60 14.72 -34.46 -5.49
N ILE A 61 13.38 -34.36 -5.56
CA ILE A 61 12.61 -33.65 -4.54
C ILE A 61 12.74 -34.37 -3.20
N SER A 62 13.17 -33.62 -2.19
CA SER A 62 13.20 -34.08 -0.80
C SER A 62 11.96 -33.60 -0.04
N ALA A 63 11.54 -32.36 -0.32
CA ALA A 63 10.33 -31.76 0.24
C ALA A 63 9.71 -30.79 -0.75
N LEU A 64 8.39 -30.79 -0.83
CA LEU A 64 7.62 -29.81 -1.57
C LEU A 64 6.55 -29.21 -0.67
N ARG A 65 6.43 -27.88 -0.72
CA ARG A 65 5.37 -27.14 -0.05
C ARG A 65 4.67 -26.24 -1.04
N VAL A 66 3.35 -26.34 -1.11
CA VAL A 66 2.54 -25.29 -1.75
C VAL A 66 2.62 -24.05 -0.86
N VAL A 67 3.21 -23.00 -1.43
CA VAL A 67 3.22 -21.67 -0.82
C VAL A 67 1.87 -21.07 -1.17
N LEU A 68 0.90 -21.32 -0.29
CA LEU A 68 -0.31 -20.52 -0.28
C LEU A 68 0.16 -19.06 -0.26
N ASN A 69 -0.28 -18.28 -1.24
CA ASN A 69 -0.33 -16.84 -1.04
C ASN A 69 -1.22 -16.68 0.18
N ALA A 70 -0.63 -16.54 1.36
CA ALA A 70 -1.39 -16.13 2.52
C ALA A 70 -2.06 -14.84 2.07
N GLU A 71 -3.39 -14.82 2.06
CA GLU A 71 -4.11 -13.58 1.93
C GLU A 71 -3.69 -12.74 3.14
N PHE A 72 -2.62 -11.96 2.95
CA PHE A 72 -2.06 -11.16 4.03
C PHE A 72 -3.19 -10.28 4.54
N ARG A 73 -3.40 -10.34 5.85
CA ARG A 73 -4.37 -9.51 6.53
C ARG A 73 -3.81 -8.09 6.56
N ALA A 74 -4.67 -7.10 6.69
CA ALA A 74 -4.21 -5.71 6.81
C ALA A 74 -3.21 -5.56 7.99
N GLY A 75 -3.52 -6.16 9.14
CA GLY A 75 -2.72 -6.06 10.36
C GLY A 75 -1.68 -7.17 10.59
N THR A 76 -1.76 -8.32 9.91
CA THR A 76 -0.95 -9.51 10.24
C THR A 76 -0.45 -10.26 9.00
N GLY A 77 0.58 -11.09 9.20
CA GLY A 77 1.14 -11.96 8.17
C GLY A 77 2.55 -11.53 7.74
N ALA A 78 2.67 -10.56 6.83
CA ALA A 78 3.98 -10.08 6.40
C ALA A 78 4.69 -9.29 7.53
N PRO A 79 6.05 -9.26 7.55
CA PRO A 79 6.81 -8.40 8.45
C PRO A 79 6.28 -6.97 8.47
N LEU A 80 6.21 -6.36 9.67
CA LEU A 80 5.63 -5.03 9.86
C LEU A 80 6.25 -3.98 8.93
N SER A 81 7.58 -4.00 8.78
CA SER A 81 8.29 -3.07 7.90
C SER A 81 7.85 -3.18 6.44
N LEU A 82 7.68 -4.39 5.91
CA LEU A 82 7.19 -4.59 4.55
C LEU A 82 5.74 -4.11 4.39
N ARG A 83 4.88 -4.34 5.39
CA ARG A 83 3.49 -3.88 5.34
C ARG A 83 3.37 -2.37 5.33
N ILE A 84 4.17 -1.68 6.15
CA ILE A 84 4.20 -0.21 6.16
C ILE A 84 4.70 0.31 4.81
N LEU A 85 5.80 -0.24 4.25
CA LEU A 85 6.30 0.18 2.95
C LEU A 85 5.27 -0.04 1.82
N ASP A 86 4.64 -1.21 1.78
CA ASP A 86 3.58 -1.51 0.80
C ASP A 86 2.41 -0.52 0.91
N LEU A 87 2.01 -0.19 2.14
CA LEU A 87 0.95 0.77 2.42
C LEU A 87 1.31 2.20 2.01
N GLU A 88 2.54 2.63 2.26
CA GLU A 88 3.03 3.97 1.89
C GLU A 88 3.13 4.13 0.37
N ILE A 89 3.59 3.09 -0.33
CA ILE A 89 3.59 3.05 -1.79
C ILE A 89 2.15 3.12 -2.33
N ALA A 90 1.21 2.35 -1.76
CA ALA A 90 -0.19 2.39 -2.14
C ALA A 90 -0.79 3.79 -1.90
N ALA A 91 -0.61 4.34 -0.71
CA ALA A 91 -1.11 5.66 -0.34
C ALA A 91 -0.55 6.77 -1.25
N ALA A 92 0.77 6.74 -1.54
CA ALA A 92 1.42 7.68 -2.45
C ALA A 92 0.85 7.61 -3.87
N LYS A 93 0.60 6.41 -4.41
CA LYS A 93 0.00 6.24 -5.74
C LYS A 93 -1.39 6.84 -5.84
N THR A 94 -2.19 6.70 -4.78
CA THR A 94 -3.57 7.23 -4.73
C THR A 94 -3.64 8.74 -4.49
N TRP A 95 -2.50 9.39 -4.26
CA TRP A 95 -2.37 10.81 -3.95
C TRP A 95 -1.21 11.43 -4.76
N PRO A 96 -1.33 11.46 -6.09
CA PRO A 96 -0.21 11.79 -6.97
C PRO A 96 0.26 13.23 -6.78
N SER A 97 1.55 13.44 -6.97
CA SER A 97 2.15 14.77 -6.98
C SER A 97 2.18 15.37 -8.38
N GLY A 98 2.25 16.71 -8.46
CA GLY A 98 2.39 17.42 -9.74
C GLY A 98 3.71 17.10 -10.44
N SER A 99 4.78 16.85 -9.66
CA SER A 99 6.07 16.38 -10.13
C SER A 99 6.60 15.30 -9.19
N LEU A 100 7.23 14.27 -9.76
CA LEU A 100 7.86 13.17 -9.03
C LEU A 100 9.24 12.91 -9.63
N GLU A 101 10.27 12.97 -8.78
CA GLU A 101 11.62 12.53 -9.11
C GLU A 101 11.99 11.32 -8.26
N VAL A 102 12.58 10.29 -8.87
CA VAL A 102 13.11 9.12 -8.17
C VAL A 102 14.61 9.32 -7.95
N PHE A 103 15.01 9.48 -6.68
CA PHE A 103 16.39 9.71 -6.27
C PHE A 103 16.86 8.52 -5.41
N GLY A 104 17.46 7.52 -6.04
CA GLY A 104 17.66 6.21 -5.42
C GLY A 104 16.31 5.54 -5.13
N LYS A 105 16.01 5.25 -3.86
CA LYS A 105 14.68 4.81 -3.40
C LYS A 105 13.89 5.92 -2.70
N TRP A 106 14.31 7.17 -2.83
CA TRP A 106 13.50 8.31 -2.42
C TRP A 106 12.60 8.75 -3.56
N GLN A 107 11.35 9.06 -3.24
CA GLN A 107 10.43 9.77 -4.11
C GLN A 107 10.40 11.24 -3.68
N ILE A 108 11.04 12.12 -4.45
CA ILE A 108 10.96 13.57 -4.23
C ILE A 108 9.68 14.05 -4.93
N ARG A 109 8.65 14.35 -4.14
CA ARG A 109 7.33 14.74 -4.63
C ARG A 109 7.11 16.24 -4.43
N ILE A 110 6.81 16.95 -5.51
CA ILE A 110 6.61 18.40 -5.49
C ILE A 110 5.23 18.73 -6.07
N SER A 111 4.45 19.51 -5.32
CA SER A 111 3.08 19.89 -5.68
C SER A 111 2.78 21.33 -5.23
N ASN A 112 3.63 22.29 -5.57
CA ASN A 112 3.46 23.72 -5.25
C ASN A 112 3.23 24.01 -3.75
N GLY A 113 3.82 23.22 -2.85
CA GLY A 113 3.60 23.33 -1.40
C GLY A 113 2.30 22.69 -0.91
N PHE A 114 1.49 22.09 -1.80
CA PHE A 114 0.18 21.56 -1.45
C PHE A 114 0.13 20.05 -1.19
N SER A 115 -0.49 19.80 -0.04
CA SER A 115 -0.42 18.66 0.86
C SER A 115 1.00 18.22 1.22
N PHE A 116 1.28 18.11 2.51
CA PHE A 116 2.49 17.47 3.05
C PHE A 116 2.68 16.02 2.54
N ARG A 117 1.65 15.39 1.96
CA ARG A 117 1.74 14.07 1.32
C ARG A 117 2.17 14.13 -0.15
N ALA A 118 1.62 15.02 -0.97
CA ALA A 118 2.02 15.18 -2.37
C ALA A 118 3.23 16.12 -2.55
N ASN A 119 3.62 16.84 -1.49
CA ASN A 119 4.73 17.77 -1.44
C ASN A 119 5.70 17.37 -0.31
N SER A 120 6.32 16.19 -0.46
CA SER A 120 7.32 15.68 0.47
C SER A 120 8.19 14.58 -0.15
N VAL A 121 9.37 14.41 0.39
CA VAL A 121 10.24 13.26 0.11
C VAL A 121 9.71 12.04 0.86
N LEU A 122 9.42 10.97 0.15
CA LEU A 122 9.08 9.67 0.73
C LEU A 122 10.22 8.66 0.52
N PRO A 123 10.94 8.28 1.58
CA PRO A 123 11.85 7.13 1.53
C PRO A 123 11.06 5.83 1.37
N THR A 124 11.34 5.08 0.31
CA THR A 124 10.71 3.77 0.05
C THR A 124 11.69 2.60 0.13
N GLY A 125 12.97 2.91 0.32
CA GLY A 125 14.04 1.92 0.47
C GLY A 125 14.21 1.42 1.91
N MET A 126 15.15 0.51 2.08
CA MET A 126 15.47 -0.08 3.39
C MET A 126 16.10 0.93 4.36
N ALA A 127 15.84 0.72 5.65
CA ALA A 127 16.50 1.41 6.76
C ALA A 127 18.05 1.27 6.70
N PRO A 128 18.83 2.17 7.34
CA PRO A 128 18.40 3.27 8.22
C PRO A 128 17.91 4.55 7.51
N TYR A 129 18.43 4.84 6.31
CA TYR A 129 18.09 6.05 5.56
C TYR A 129 17.68 5.65 4.16
N GLY A 130 16.38 5.40 3.91
CA GLY A 130 15.79 4.67 2.76
C GLY A 130 16.48 4.72 1.39
N GLU A 131 17.64 4.07 1.23
CA GLU A 131 18.48 3.93 0.01
C GLU A 131 18.56 5.15 -0.95
N PRO A 132 18.96 6.35 -0.49
CA PRO A 132 19.38 7.41 -1.40
C PRO A 132 20.72 7.06 -2.06
N PRO A 133 21.06 7.69 -3.20
CA PRO A 133 22.25 7.34 -3.98
C PRO A 133 23.57 7.87 -3.38
N PHE A 134 23.52 8.80 -2.43
CA PHE A 134 24.70 9.38 -1.78
C PHE A 134 24.58 9.32 -0.25
N GLU A 135 25.71 9.58 0.42
CA GLU A 135 25.77 9.83 1.87
C GLU A 135 24.68 10.80 2.33
N ILE A 136 24.12 10.54 3.52
CA ILE A 136 22.88 11.18 3.98
C ILE A 136 22.92 12.72 3.91
N SER A 137 24.02 13.34 4.32
CA SER A 137 24.20 14.80 4.25
C SER A 137 24.13 15.33 2.82
N LYS A 138 24.78 14.66 1.86
CA LYS A 138 24.73 15.05 0.44
C LYS A 138 23.32 14.86 -0.13
N SER A 139 22.66 13.78 0.27
CA SER A 139 21.29 13.45 -0.18
C SER A 139 20.26 14.45 0.34
N VAL A 140 20.37 14.89 1.60
CA VAL A 140 19.51 15.95 2.15
C VAL A 140 19.79 17.29 1.47
N ASN A 141 21.04 17.65 1.21
CA ASN A 141 21.37 18.88 0.46
C ASN A 141 20.81 18.87 -0.96
N TYR A 142 20.81 17.71 -1.62
CA TYR A 142 20.18 17.55 -2.93
C TYR A 142 18.67 17.82 -2.85
N VAL A 143 17.98 17.23 -1.86
CA VAL A 143 16.56 17.52 -1.61
C VAL A 143 16.31 19.01 -1.39
N ILE A 144 17.10 19.66 -0.52
CA ILE A 144 16.98 21.10 -0.26
C ILE A 144 17.07 21.88 -1.58
N SER A 145 18.07 21.60 -2.43
CA SER A 145 18.20 22.29 -3.73
C SER A 145 16.98 22.10 -4.64
N LYS A 146 16.34 20.91 -4.61
CA LYS A 146 15.17 20.63 -5.45
C LYS A 146 13.92 21.39 -5.03
N TYR A 147 13.73 21.58 -3.73
CA TYR A 147 12.63 22.41 -3.23
C TYR A 147 12.94 23.90 -3.41
N ASP A 148 14.20 24.33 -3.23
CA ASP A 148 14.63 25.72 -3.44
C ASP A 148 14.50 26.17 -4.91
N GLU A 149 14.82 25.29 -5.88
CA GLU A 149 14.54 25.50 -7.32
C GLU A 149 13.06 25.86 -7.58
N LYS A 150 12.15 25.44 -6.69
CA LYS A 150 10.70 25.68 -6.75
C LYS A 150 10.23 26.73 -5.74
N LYS A 151 11.13 27.35 -4.97
CA LYS A 151 10.85 28.29 -3.88
C LYS A 151 9.91 27.70 -2.82
N LEU A 152 10.14 26.44 -2.47
CA LEU A 152 9.38 25.71 -1.47
C LEU A 152 10.30 25.28 -0.33
N ASP A 153 9.72 25.13 0.85
CA ASP A 153 10.41 24.47 1.96
C ASP A 153 10.47 22.96 1.69
N PRO A 154 11.64 22.32 1.86
CA PRO A 154 11.75 20.88 1.75
C PRO A 154 11.04 20.19 2.92
N ILE A 155 10.41 19.06 2.64
CA ILE A 155 9.61 18.32 3.62
C ILE A 155 9.92 16.85 3.46
N PHE A 156 10.14 16.15 4.57
CA PHE A 156 10.27 14.70 4.61
C PHE A 156 9.00 14.07 5.18
N HIS A 157 8.53 13.02 4.52
CA HIS A 157 7.50 12.12 5.02
C HIS A 157 8.20 10.85 5.49
N ILE A 158 8.31 10.69 6.81
CA ILE A 158 9.05 9.60 7.44
C ILE A 158 8.08 8.52 7.96
N SER A 159 8.25 7.30 7.47
CA SER A 159 7.42 6.16 7.89
C SER A 159 8.02 5.51 9.14
N LEU A 160 7.59 5.97 10.31
CA LEU A 160 8.05 5.42 11.59
C LEU A 160 7.40 4.06 11.90
N PRO A 161 8.13 3.15 12.57
CA PRO A 161 9.50 3.29 13.06
C PRO A 161 10.57 2.82 12.05
N ILE A 162 10.25 2.62 10.76
CA ILE A 162 11.19 2.03 9.79
C ILE A 162 12.41 2.93 9.59
N HIS A 163 12.17 4.23 9.44
CA HIS A 163 13.21 5.21 9.14
C HIS A 163 13.49 6.11 10.35
N GLN A 164 13.52 5.53 11.56
CA GLN A 164 13.80 6.27 12.80
C GLN A 164 15.14 6.98 12.73
N GLU A 165 16.17 6.33 12.18
CA GLU A 165 17.49 6.94 12.07
C GLU A 165 17.50 8.16 11.15
N LEU A 166 16.65 8.18 10.11
CA LEU A 166 16.39 9.36 9.24
C LEU A 166 15.73 10.49 10.01
N ASP A 167 14.72 10.18 10.81
CA ASP A 167 14.07 11.15 11.69
C ASP A 167 15.08 11.78 12.67
N ASP A 168 15.87 10.93 13.35
CA ASP A 168 16.88 11.36 14.32
C ASP A 168 17.94 12.25 13.67
N TYR A 169 18.43 11.87 12.47
CA TYR A 169 19.40 12.68 11.72
C TYR A 169 18.81 14.04 11.36
N LEU A 170 17.58 14.09 10.84
CA LEU A 170 16.93 15.34 10.47
C LEU A 170 16.77 16.25 11.70
N SER A 171 16.26 15.70 12.81
CA SER A 171 16.11 16.43 14.07
C SER A 171 17.45 17.00 14.58
N GLN A 172 18.52 16.19 14.58
CA GLN A 172 19.85 16.63 14.98
C GLN A 172 20.44 17.73 14.08
N ASN A 173 19.93 17.86 12.84
CA ASN A 173 20.34 18.86 11.86
C ASN A 173 19.32 20.01 11.72
N GLY A 174 18.51 20.25 12.74
CA GLY A 174 17.64 21.44 12.84
C GLY A 174 16.32 21.35 12.10
N TRP A 175 15.91 20.16 11.67
CA TRP A 175 14.57 19.93 11.13
C TRP A 175 13.55 19.76 12.25
N GLU A 176 12.34 20.25 12.02
CA GLU A 176 11.24 20.17 12.98
C GLU A 176 10.17 19.18 12.49
N SER A 177 9.60 18.41 13.42
CA SER A 177 8.43 17.58 13.13
C SER A 177 7.19 18.45 13.14
N LEU A 178 6.59 18.64 11.95
CA LEU A 178 5.39 19.47 11.79
C LEU A 178 4.12 18.74 12.26
N TYR A 179 4.01 17.45 11.94
CA TYR A 179 2.83 16.64 12.20
C TYR A 179 3.20 15.18 12.44
N GLU A 180 2.50 14.55 13.38
CA GLU A 180 2.47 13.10 13.52
C GLU A 180 1.13 12.57 12.99
N ILE A 181 1.20 11.59 12.08
CA ILE A 181 0.02 11.02 11.43
C ILE A 181 -0.08 9.54 11.80
N LEU A 182 -1.16 9.18 12.49
CA LEU A 182 -1.48 7.78 12.71
C LEU A 182 -2.13 7.18 11.46
N VAL A 183 -1.50 6.14 10.90
CA VAL A 183 -2.09 5.34 9.83
C VAL A 183 -2.78 4.13 10.46
N MET A 184 -4.10 4.07 10.28
CA MET A 184 -4.93 2.95 10.75
C MET A 184 -5.17 1.99 9.60
N VAL A 185 -5.03 0.70 9.88
CA VAL A 185 -5.32 -0.37 8.92
C VAL A 185 -6.48 -1.21 9.41
N GLY A 186 -7.31 -1.68 8.49
CA GLY A 186 -8.48 -2.51 8.78
C GLY A 186 -8.62 -3.65 7.80
N ASP A 187 -9.06 -4.80 8.28
CA ASP A 187 -9.43 -5.91 7.40
C ASP A 187 -10.96 -5.98 7.30
N THR A 188 -11.50 -5.73 6.11
CA THR A 188 -12.96 -5.72 5.87
C THR A 188 -13.66 -6.97 6.38
N ARG A 189 -12.99 -8.14 6.32
CA ARG A 189 -13.49 -9.44 6.78
C ARG A 189 -13.71 -9.50 8.30
N GLU A 190 -13.16 -8.54 9.04
CA GLU A 190 -13.22 -8.44 10.51
C GLU A 190 -14.04 -7.22 10.97
N LEU A 191 -14.52 -6.39 10.04
CA LEU A 191 -15.28 -5.19 10.36
C LEU A 191 -16.78 -5.49 10.50
N SER A 192 -17.36 -5.05 11.61
CA SER A 192 -18.81 -4.97 11.77
C SER A 192 -19.35 -3.71 11.08
N LEU A 193 -19.83 -3.87 9.84
CA LEU A 193 -20.27 -2.74 9.01
C LEU A 193 -21.70 -2.31 9.37
N LYS A 194 -21.88 -1.03 9.69
CA LYS A 194 -23.19 -0.44 9.99
C LYS A 194 -23.99 -0.23 8.70
N ALA A 195 -25.27 -0.62 8.68
CA ALA A 195 -26.16 -0.31 7.57
C ALA A 195 -26.37 1.21 7.47
N PRO A 196 -26.38 1.80 6.26
CA PRO A 196 -26.61 3.23 6.11
C PRO A 196 -28.05 3.57 6.50
N THR A 197 -28.22 4.68 7.20
CA THR A 197 -29.54 5.24 7.56
C THR A 197 -30.18 6.03 6.44
N GLY A 198 -29.42 6.34 5.38
CA GLY A 198 -29.84 7.08 4.22
C GLY A 198 -29.36 6.46 2.91
N GLU A 199 -29.49 7.22 1.82
CA GLU A 199 -29.04 6.82 0.49
C GLU A 199 -27.51 6.95 0.39
N VAL A 200 -26.85 5.94 -0.17
CA VAL A 200 -25.41 5.98 -0.46
C VAL A 200 -25.21 6.16 -1.96
N ILE A 201 -24.55 7.25 -2.35
CA ILE A 201 -24.20 7.52 -3.74
C ILE A 201 -22.71 7.29 -3.93
N GLU A 202 -22.34 6.58 -4.99
CA GLU A 202 -20.95 6.36 -5.39
C GLU A 202 -20.72 6.96 -6.78
N SER A 203 -19.73 7.86 -6.88
CA SER A 203 -19.32 8.50 -8.13
C SER A 203 -17.84 8.23 -8.42
N ARG A 204 -17.48 8.20 -9.71
CA ARG A 204 -16.07 8.11 -10.17
C ARG A 204 -15.40 9.47 -10.35
N ARG A 205 -16.17 10.56 -10.17
CA ARG A 205 -15.75 11.95 -10.27
C ARG A 205 -16.24 12.72 -9.06
N LEU A 206 -15.57 13.83 -8.74
CA LEU A 206 -16.05 14.76 -7.76
C LEU A 206 -17.42 15.30 -8.17
N THR A 207 -18.38 15.29 -7.26
CA THR A 207 -19.68 15.92 -7.42
C THR A 207 -19.69 17.26 -6.69
N GLU A 208 -20.54 18.18 -7.11
CA GLU A 208 -20.69 19.46 -6.42
C GLU A 208 -21.13 19.27 -4.96
N SER A 209 -22.05 18.33 -4.69
CA SER A 209 -22.51 18.04 -3.33
C SER A 209 -21.41 17.48 -2.43
N TRP A 210 -20.48 16.67 -2.96
CA TRP A 210 -19.33 16.19 -2.22
C TRP A 210 -18.37 17.34 -1.90
N LEU A 211 -18.09 18.21 -2.88
CA LEU A 211 -17.22 19.39 -2.73
C LEU A 211 -17.78 20.41 -1.76
N ASP A 212 -19.09 20.69 -1.83
CA ASP A 212 -19.77 21.64 -0.96
C ASP A 212 -19.71 21.22 0.51
N LEU A 213 -19.75 19.91 0.78
CA LEU A 213 -19.61 19.41 2.13
C LEU A 213 -18.15 19.41 2.61
N GLN A 214 -17.21 18.98 1.76
CA GLN A 214 -15.80 18.84 2.14
C GLN A 214 -15.05 20.18 2.22
N GLY A 215 -15.41 21.15 1.36
CA GLY A 215 -15.01 22.54 1.44
C GLY A 215 -13.64 22.92 0.86
N ASP A 216 -12.76 21.96 0.52
CA ASP A 216 -11.40 22.21 0.01
C ASP A 216 -11.28 21.83 -1.46
N ARG A 217 -11.61 22.80 -2.33
CA ARG A 217 -11.52 22.64 -3.79
C ARG A 217 -10.09 22.73 -4.33
N SER A 218 -9.11 23.13 -3.51
CA SER A 218 -7.72 23.36 -3.95
C SER A 218 -6.99 22.07 -4.34
N VAL A 219 -7.48 20.93 -3.87
CA VAL A 219 -6.86 19.61 -4.08
C VAL A 219 -7.55 18.76 -5.14
N ASN A 220 -8.53 19.30 -5.87
CA ASN A 220 -9.36 18.53 -6.79
C ASN A 220 -8.53 17.75 -7.83
N GLU A 221 -7.51 18.39 -8.40
CA GLU A 221 -6.59 17.76 -9.36
C GLU A 221 -5.87 16.54 -8.76
N ILE A 222 -5.48 16.61 -7.48
CA ILE A 222 -4.84 15.50 -6.77
C ILE A 222 -5.87 14.39 -6.48
N LEU A 223 -7.08 14.78 -6.03
CA LEU A 223 -8.15 13.83 -5.71
C LEU A 223 -8.56 13.00 -6.93
N GLU A 224 -8.63 13.62 -8.10
CA GLU A 224 -8.99 12.98 -9.37
C GLU A 224 -7.80 12.47 -10.19
N GLY A 225 -6.57 12.82 -9.79
CA GLY A 225 -5.33 12.38 -10.44
C GLY A 225 -5.09 10.87 -10.37
N TYR A 226 -5.89 10.14 -9.60
CA TYR A 226 -5.90 8.68 -9.53
C TYR A 226 -7.33 8.13 -9.55
N PRO A 227 -7.60 7.00 -10.24
CA PRO A 227 -8.92 6.34 -10.24
C PRO A 227 -9.46 6.13 -8.82
N SER A 228 -10.56 6.81 -8.52
CA SER A 228 -11.13 6.86 -7.17
C SER A 228 -12.64 6.83 -7.21
N LYS A 229 -13.22 6.46 -6.08
CA LYS A 229 -14.65 6.51 -5.80
C LYS A 229 -14.90 7.57 -4.75
N PHE A 230 -15.80 8.50 -5.04
CA PHE A 230 -16.29 9.53 -4.14
C PHE A 230 -17.66 9.08 -3.64
N ILE A 231 -17.75 8.80 -2.35
CA ILE A 231 -18.94 8.25 -1.72
C ILE A 231 -19.60 9.33 -0.88
N GLU A 232 -20.91 9.45 -1.02
CA GLU A 232 -21.78 10.37 -0.31
C GLU A 232 -22.84 9.58 0.47
N LEU A 233 -23.11 10.00 1.71
CA LEU A 233 -24.26 9.56 2.49
C LEU A 233 -25.28 10.70 2.53
N ASN A 234 -26.48 10.43 2.03
CA ASN A 234 -27.56 11.40 1.89
C ASN A 234 -28.75 11.06 2.77
N ILE A 235 -29.22 12.04 3.53
CA ILE A 235 -30.45 11.96 4.34
C ILE A 235 -31.37 13.07 3.89
N ASP A 236 -32.63 12.73 3.59
CA ASP A 236 -33.63 13.69 3.10
C ASP A 236 -33.11 14.56 1.94
N ARG A 237 -32.38 13.93 1.00
CA ARG A 237 -31.73 14.55 -0.16
C ARG A 237 -30.62 15.56 0.14
N LYS A 238 -30.08 15.56 1.36
CA LYS A 238 -28.93 16.37 1.75
C LYS A 238 -27.73 15.48 2.05
N THR A 239 -26.57 15.82 1.49
CA THR A 239 -25.30 15.16 1.80
C THR A 239 -24.87 15.49 3.23
N VAL A 240 -24.76 14.46 4.08
CA VAL A 240 -24.42 14.59 5.50
C VAL A 240 -23.02 14.08 5.83
N ALA A 241 -22.50 13.16 5.03
CA ALA A 241 -21.15 12.64 5.15
C ALA A 241 -20.58 12.24 3.80
N VAL A 242 -19.27 12.36 3.66
CA VAL A 242 -18.53 12.05 2.44
C VAL A 242 -17.24 11.30 2.76
N GLY A 243 -16.74 10.57 1.77
CA GLY A 243 -15.40 10.02 1.80
C GLY A 243 -14.90 9.66 0.42
N ARG A 244 -13.61 9.37 0.33
CA ARG A 244 -12.93 8.94 -0.89
C ARG A 244 -12.28 7.58 -0.67
N LEU A 245 -12.47 6.68 -1.64
CA LEU A 245 -11.83 5.38 -1.71
C LEU A 245 -11.00 5.29 -3.00
N SER A 246 -9.76 4.85 -2.88
CA SER A 246 -8.89 4.51 -4.00
C SER A 246 -8.28 3.13 -3.76
N ILE A 247 -8.10 2.32 -4.81
CA ILE A 247 -7.54 0.97 -4.67
C ILE A 247 -6.19 0.89 -5.38
N ALA A 248 -5.13 0.58 -4.65
CA ALA A 248 -3.77 0.45 -5.16
C ALA A 248 -3.01 -0.65 -4.40
N GLU A 249 -2.20 -1.47 -5.09
CA GLU A 249 -1.37 -2.52 -4.47
C GLU A 249 -2.14 -3.46 -3.52
N GLY A 250 -3.42 -3.71 -3.84
CA GLY A 250 -4.30 -4.55 -3.03
C GLY A 250 -4.82 -3.90 -1.74
N TRP A 251 -4.57 -2.60 -1.52
CA TRP A 251 -5.09 -1.79 -0.43
C TRP A 251 -6.18 -0.84 -0.93
N GLY A 252 -7.23 -0.67 -0.14
CA GLY A 252 -8.30 0.30 -0.32
C GLY A 252 -8.03 1.50 0.59
N ILE A 253 -7.46 2.56 0.05
CA ILE A 253 -7.05 3.74 0.79
C ILE A 253 -8.25 4.66 1.01
N LEU A 254 -8.68 4.81 2.27
CA LEU A 254 -9.73 5.74 2.67
C LEU A 254 -9.13 7.11 2.97
N THR A 255 -9.65 8.15 2.34
CA THR A 255 -9.22 9.54 2.54
C THR A 255 -10.41 10.48 2.53
N ARG A 256 -10.19 11.72 3.00
CA ARG A 256 -11.19 12.81 2.98
C ARG A 256 -12.55 12.40 3.57
N ILE A 257 -12.53 11.62 4.65
CA ILE A 257 -13.74 11.29 5.41
C ILE A 257 -14.18 12.55 6.15
N TYR A 258 -15.41 12.98 5.90
CA TYR A 258 -15.95 14.19 6.49
C TYR A 258 -17.43 14.02 6.82
N VAL A 259 -17.86 14.60 7.93
CA VAL A 259 -19.25 14.65 8.38
C VAL A 259 -19.62 16.11 8.65
N ALA A 260 -20.79 16.53 8.19
CA ALA A 260 -21.33 17.87 8.43
C ALA A 260 -21.22 18.24 9.91
N GLU A 261 -20.73 19.45 10.20
CA GLU A 261 -20.28 19.82 11.55
C GLU A 261 -21.39 19.67 12.60
N ASN A 262 -22.60 20.08 12.25
CA ASN A 262 -23.79 20.02 13.08
C ASN A 262 -24.36 18.59 13.26
N LEU A 263 -23.80 17.60 12.58
CA LEU A 263 -24.22 16.18 12.62
C LEU A 263 -23.09 15.25 13.10
N ARG A 264 -21.97 15.82 13.57
CA ARG A 264 -20.86 15.04 14.14
C ARG A 264 -21.31 14.34 15.43
N ARG A 265 -20.63 13.24 15.75
CA ARG A 265 -20.91 12.39 16.93
C ARG A 265 -22.30 11.71 16.93
N SER A 266 -23.00 11.70 15.79
CA SER A 266 -24.29 11.01 15.61
C SER A 266 -24.18 9.67 14.87
N GLY A 267 -22.97 9.16 14.67
CA GLY A 267 -22.72 7.85 14.04
C GLY A 267 -22.52 7.85 12.52
N PHE A 268 -22.72 8.97 11.82
CA PHE A 268 -22.52 9.06 10.36
C PHE A 268 -21.08 8.79 9.91
N GLY A 269 -20.08 9.05 10.77
CA GLY A 269 -18.69 8.68 10.49
C GLY A 269 -18.50 7.17 10.35
N ILE A 270 -19.21 6.37 11.17
CA ILE A 270 -19.19 4.91 11.09
C ILE A 270 -19.91 4.45 9.82
N GLU A 271 -21.02 5.09 9.46
CA GLU A 271 -21.80 4.75 8.26
C GLU A 271 -21.01 5.01 6.98
N ILE A 272 -20.35 6.16 6.85
CA ILE A 272 -19.57 6.47 5.66
C ILE A 272 -18.34 5.58 5.53
N VAL A 273 -17.64 5.27 6.64
CA VAL A 273 -16.55 4.27 6.63
C VAL A 273 -17.07 2.89 6.26
N SER A 274 -18.26 2.51 6.75
CA SER A 274 -18.89 1.24 6.39
C SER A 274 -19.25 1.17 4.90
N ALA A 275 -19.70 2.28 4.31
CA ALA A 275 -19.98 2.37 2.88
C ALA A 275 -18.70 2.25 2.03
N LEU A 276 -17.62 2.93 2.43
CA LEU A 276 -16.30 2.81 1.80
C LEU A 276 -15.78 1.37 1.87
N ALA A 277 -15.90 0.72 3.04
CA ALA A 277 -15.49 -0.67 3.21
C ALA A 277 -16.26 -1.64 2.27
N ARG A 278 -17.59 -1.52 2.20
CA ARG A 278 -18.39 -2.33 1.25
C ARG A 278 -18.00 -2.09 -0.20
N SER A 279 -17.69 -0.84 -0.55
CA SER A 279 -17.27 -0.49 -1.91
C SER A 279 -15.90 -1.07 -2.26
N ALA A 280 -14.99 -1.18 -1.29
CA ALA A 280 -13.71 -1.86 -1.45
C ALA A 280 -13.89 -3.38 -1.60
N GLU A 281 -14.72 -4.01 -0.76
CA GLU A 281 -15.05 -5.44 -0.85
C GLU A 281 -15.65 -5.80 -2.21
N ALA A 282 -16.59 -4.98 -2.70
CA ALA A 282 -17.21 -5.16 -4.02
C ALA A 282 -16.20 -5.07 -5.18
N ALA A 283 -15.07 -4.40 -4.96
CA ALA A 283 -13.94 -4.33 -5.89
C ALA A 283 -12.86 -5.41 -5.63
N GLY A 284 -13.14 -6.38 -4.74
CA GLY A 284 -12.23 -7.46 -4.38
C GLY A 284 -11.07 -7.05 -3.46
N CYS A 285 -11.18 -5.89 -2.81
CA CYS A 285 -10.16 -5.38 -1.91
C CYS A 285 -10.58 -5.53 -0.44
N ASN A 286 -9.84 -6.37 0.29
CA ASN A 286 -10.18 -6.69 1.68
C ASN A 286 -9.31 -5.97 2.72
N LYS A 287 -8.24 -5.27 2.29
CA LYS A 287 -7.35 -4.49 3.16
C LYS A 287 -7.66 -3.00 3.01
N LEU A 288 -7.90 -2.32 4.11
CA LEU A 288 -8.16 -0.88 4.19
C LEU A 288 -7.01 -0.17 4.90
#